data_AF-A0A522EEG7-F1
#
_entry.id   AF-A0A522EEG7-F1
#
_cell.length_a   1.000
_cell.length_b   1.000
_cell.length_c   1.000
_cell.angle_alpha   90.00
_cell.angle_beta   90.00
_cell.angle_gamma   90.00
#
_symmetry.space_group_name_H-M   'P 1'
#
loop_
_entity.id
_entity.type
_entity.pdbx_description
1 polymer ?
#
loop_
_entity_poly.entity_id
_entity_poly.type
_entity_poly.pdbx_seq_one_letter_code
_entity_poly.pdbx_strand_id
1 'polypeptide(L)' 'MSAILASNIYANVSQKPTRDGFGDGVVEAGKINKNVVLLCCDLTDSTKSGSFKKNFPERFIEV' A
#
# COMPACT_ATOMS: atom_id res chain seq x y z
N MET A 1 -20.90 -4.74 25.57
CA MET A 1 -19.44 -4.56 25.71
C MET A 1 -19.10 -3.26 24.99
N SER A 2 -18.86 -2.17 25.72
CA SER A 2 -18.58 -0.86 25.12
C SER A 2 -17.12 -0.82 24.69
N ALA A 3 -16.83 -0.58 23.41
CA ALA A 3 -15.45 -0.38 22.96
C ALA A 3 -14.92 0.93 23.56
N ILE A 4 -13.79 0.88 24.26
CA ILE A 4 -13.10 2.05 24.80
C ILE A 4 -12.05 2.46 23.77
N LEU A 5 -12.13 3.71 23.27
CA LEU A 5 -11.12 4.25 22.37
C LEU A 5 -9.85 4.53 23.19
N ALA A 6 -8.75 3.86 22.86
CA ALA A 6 -7.46 4.16 23.46
C ALA A 6 -7.04 5.59 23.08
N SER A 7 -6.77 6.42 24.08
CA SER A 7 -6.58 7.87 23.94
C SER A 7 -5.28 8.29 23.24
N ASN A 8 -4.34 7.37 23.04
CA ASN A 8 -2.97 7.69 22.63
C ASN A 8 -2.37 6.67 21.64
N ILE A 9 -3.18 6.00 20.83
CA ILE A 9 -2.72 4.95 19.88
C ILE A 9 -1.65 5.40 18.88
N TYR A 10 -1.51 6.71 18.65
CA TYR A 10 -0.53 7.28 17.73
C TYR A 10 0.70 7.89 18.42
N ALA A 11 0.80 7.86 19.75
CA ALA A 11 1.84 8.57 20.49
C ALA A 11 3.28 8.10 20.17
N ASN A 12 3.45 6.83 19.76
CA ASN A 12 4.75 6.22 19.51
C ASN A 12 4.85 5.61 18.09
N VAL A 13 4.07 6.10 17.14
CA VAL A 13 4.07 5.55 15.77
C VAL A 13 5.13 6.25 14.92
N SER A 14 5.98 5.45 14.26
CA SER A 14 6.95 5.96 13.29
C SER A 14 6.25 6.77 12.20
N GLN A 15 6.68 8.02 12.03
CA GLN A 15 6.11 8.90 11.01
C GLN A 15 6.77 8.64 9.67
N LYS A 16 5.96 8.25 8.69
CA LYS A 16 6.36 8.10 7.28
C LYS A 16 5.27 8.68 6.38
N PRO A 17 5.62 9.11 5.16
CA PRO A 17 4.63 9.46 4.15
C PRO A 17 3.59 8.34 3.98
N THR A 18 2.32 8.68 3.96
CA THR A 18 1.22 7.70 3.80
C THR A 18 1.32 6.89 2.51
N ARG A 19 1.89 7.49 1.46
CA ARG A 19 2.18 6.81 0.18
C ARG A 19 3.15 5.64 0.31
N ASP A 20 4.08 5.68 1.28
CA ASP A 20 4.99 4.56 1.50
C ASP A 20 4.19 3.36 2.06
N GLY A 21 3.26 3.63 2.98
CA GLY A 21 2.32 2.63 3.48
C GLY A 21 1.38 2.09 2.40
N PHE A 22 0.94 2.92 1.45
CA PHE A 22 0.22 2.44 0.27
C PHE A 22 1.07 1.47 -0.56
N GLY A 23 2.31 1.86 -0.90
CA GLY A 23 3.22 1.02 -1.69
C GLY A 23 3.52 -0.34 -1.04
N ASP A 24 3.76 -0.36 0.27
CA ASP A 24 3.97 -1.59 1.03
C ASP A 24 2.68 -2.42 1.12
N GLY A 25 1.56 -1.76 1.40
CA GLY A 25 0.25 -2.40 1.60
C GLY A 25 -0.29 -3.05 0.33
N VAL A 26 -0.12 -2.44 -0.85
CA VAL A 26 -0.56 -3.06 -2.11
C VAL A 26 0.23 -4.31 -2.43
N VAL A 27 1.53 -4.34 -2.10
CA VAL A 27 2.36 -5.54 -2.28
C VAL A 27 1.88 -6.66 -1.36
N GLU A 28 1.58 -6.35 -0.09
CA GLU A 28 1.03 -7.31 0.86
C GLU A 28 -0.32 -7.86 0.39
N ALA A 29 -1.24 -6.98 -0.02
CA ALA A 29 -2.53 -7.38 -0.59
C ALA A 29 -2.36 -8.26 -1.84
N GLY A 30 -1.40 -7.92 -2.70
CA GLY A 30 -1.05 -8.68 -3.90
C GLY A 30 -0.51 -10.09 -3.59
N LYS A 31 0.20 -10.27 -2.47
CA LYS A 31 0.66 -11.60 -2.01
C LYS A 31 -0.49 -12.48 -1.51
N ILE A 32 -1.49 -11.86 -0.85
CA ILE A 32 -2.62 -12.58 -0.25
C ILE A 32 -3.67 -12.94 -1.31
N ASN A 33 -3.92 -12.04 -2.27
CA ASN A 33 -4.99 -12.20 -3.25
C ASN A 33 -4.50 -11.93 -4.68
N LYS A 34 -4.53 -12.98 -5.52
CA LYS A 34 -4.14 -12.93 -6.94
C LYS A 34 -5.05 -12.04 -7.81
N ASN A 35 -6.25 -11.71 -7.34
CA ASN A 35 -7.20 -10.86 -8.06
C ASN A 35 -6.91 -9.37 -7.88
N VAL A 36 -5.96 -8.99 -7.01
CA VAL A 36 -5.54 -7.59 -6.86
C VAL A 36 -4.72 -7.20 -8.09
N VAL A 37 -5.12 -6.12 -8.75
CA VAL A 37 -4.45 -5.53 -9.92
C VAL A 37 -4.22 -4.06 -9.61
N LEU A 38 -3.08 -3.52 -10.04
CA LEU A 38 -2.72 -2.13 -9.80
C LEU A 38 -2.57 -1.38 -11.13
N LEU A 39 -3.35 -0.31 -11.28
CA LEU A 39 -3.35 0.57 -12.44
C LEU A 39 -2.56 1.85 -12.11
N CYS A 40 -1.68 2.28 -13.01
CA CYS A 40 -0.93 3.52 -12.89
C CYS A 40 -0.92 4.31 -14.21
N CYS A 41 -0.89 5.63 -14.10
CA CYS A 41 -0.79 6.55 -15.24
C CYS A 41 0.44 7.45 -15.06
N ASP A 42 1.64 6.90 -15.32
CA ASP A 42 2.94 7.59 -15.28
C ASP A 42 3.36 8.15 -13.91
N LEU A 43 2.76 7.66 -12.83
CA LEU A 43 3.02 8.13 -11.45
C LEU A 43 3.59 7.04 -10.55
N THR A 44 4.26 6.04 -11.14
CA THR A 44 4.77 4.86 -10.41
C THR A 44 5.66 5.24 -9.22
N ASP A 45 6.62 6.15 -9.43
CA ASP A 45 7.56 6.56 -8.38
C ASP A 45 6.91 7.48 -7.33
N SER A 46 5.99 8.35 -7.78
CA SER A 46 5.25 9.27 -6.92
C SER A 46 4.32 8.53 -5.96
N THR A 47 3.68 7.46 -6.45
CA THR A 47 2.74 6.60 -5.71
C THR A 47 3.41 5.44 -4.98
N LYS A 48 4.74 5.26 -5.13
CA LYS A 48 5.48 4.15 -4.51
C LYS A 48 5.00 2.75 -4.94
N SER A 49 4.40 2.65 -6.13
CA SER A 49 3.85 1.39 -6.64
C SER A 49 4.87 0.52 -7.41
N GLY A 50 6.10 1.02 -7.61
CA GLY A 50 7.16 0.28 -8.31
C GLY A 50 7.49 -1.09 -7.71
N SER A 51 7.36 -1.25 -6.38
CA SER A 51 7.52 -2.55 -5.72
C SER A 51 6.46 -3.56 -6.16
N PHE A 52 5.21 -3.12 -6.38
CA PHE A 52 4.15 -3.99 -6.90
C PHE A 52 4.46 -4.41 -8.34
N LYS A 53 4.86 -3.47 -9.20
CA LYS A 53 5.29 -3.72 -10.59
C LYS A 53 6.40 -4.77 -10.67
N LYS A 54 7.39 -4.71 -9.77
CA LYS A 54 8.50 -5.66 -9.72
C LYS A 54 8.07 -7.07 -9.29
N ASN A 55 7.16 -7.19 -8.32
CA ASN A 55 6.74 -8.48 -7.77
C ASN A 55 5.64 -9.15 -8.61
N PHE A 56 4.78 -8.36 -9.27
CA PHE A 56 3.59 -8.82 -9.99
C PHE A 56 3.43 -8.09 -11.33
N PRO A 57 4.41 -8.18 -12.25
CA PRO A 57 4.41 -7.40 -13.49
C PRO A 57 3.17 -7.67 -14.37
N GLU A 58 2.65 -8.89 -14.36
CA GLU A 58 1.44 -9.28 -15.10
C GLU A 58 0.13 -8.69 -14.53
N ARG A 59 0.17 -8.13 -13.32
CA ARG A 59 -0.96 -7.49 -12.64
C ARG A 59 -0.74 -5.99 -12.41
N PHE A 60 0.29 -5.43 -13.01
CA PHE A 60 0.54 -4.00 -13.00
C PHE A 60 0.27 -3.45 -14.40
N ILE A 61 -0.67 -2.51 -14.51
CA ILE A 61 -1.08 -1.93 -15.79
C ILE A 61 -0.66 -0.47 -15.81
N GLU A 62 0.16 -0.09 -16.78
CA GLU A 62 0.53 1.30 -17.06
C GLU A 62 -0.28 1.78 -18.27
N VAL A 63 -0.93 2.94 -18.16
CA VAL A 63 -1.74 3.57 -19.22
C VAL A 63 -1.23 4.97 -19.53
#